data_AF-A0A1G5HNI3-F1
#
_entry.id   AF-A0A1G5HNI3-F1
#
_cell.length_a   1.000
_cell.length_b   1.000
_cell.length_c   1.000
_cell.angle_alpha   90.00
_cell.angle_beta   90.00
_cell.angle_gamma   90.00
#
_symmetry.space_group_name_H-M   'P 1'
#
loop_
_entity.id
_entity.type
_entity.pdbx_description
1 polymer ?
#
loop_
_entity_poly.entity_id
_entity_poly.type
_entity_poly.pdbx_seq_one_letter_code
_entity_poly.pdbx_strand_id
1 'polypeptide(L)'
;MFFLGAYLERDEGTARVVVVEKGFYSGTKRYRIVHAETLQEKDRDALTRTLLDMRLDERWTAVKKVFSQSGRPPKTKKEPPLILLTSRDDVVQMAEAMRRRCASVEVLLSTEPDQVVKQRLKSDAFHNCHVVTLPMIRKALEAAMEKGSLNADELKVHGASPLYLLAEALLEAPHGEAVVSGDNAAWFCALGGSIWHGESIRRVKRY
;
A
#
# COMPACT_ATOMS: atom_id res chain seq x y z
N MET A 1 6.21 -10.83 -2.77
CA MET A 1 5.99 -9.51 -3.45
C MET A 1 5.91 -8.48 -2.35
N PHE A 2 6.38 -7.26 -2.60
CA PHE A 2 6.28 -6.18 -1.62
C PHE A 2 5.27 -5.12 -2.08
N PHE A 3 4.63 -4.49 -1.12
CA PHE A 3 3.83 -3.28 -1.30
C PHE A 3 4.46 -2.15 -0.48
N LEU A 4 4.54 -0.97 -1.06
CA LEU A 4 4.91 0.27 -0.39
C LEU A 4 3.64 1.10 -0.24
N GLY A 5 2.94 0.94 0.89
CA GLY A 5 1.76 1.72 1.20
C GLY A 5 2.17 3.08 1.77
N ALA A 6 1.66 4.16 1.20
CA ALA A 6 1.92 5.51 1.68
C ALA A 6 0.61 6.29 1.84
N TYR A 7 0.42 6.87 3.02
CA TYR A 7 -0.62 7.86 3.27
C TYR A 7 0.01 9.25 3.36
N LEU A 8 -0.47 10.17 2.53
CA LEU A 8 0.05 11.53 2.41
C LEU A 8 -0.80 12.50 3.21
N GLU A 9 -0.17 13.31 4.05
CA GLU A 9 -0.82 14.41 4.78
C GLU A 9 -0.37 15.76 4.25
N ARG A 10 -1.33 16.53 3.74
CA ARG A 10 -1.08 17.78 3.00
C ARG A 10 -0.60 18.90 3.91
N ASP A 11 -1.18 19.04 5.10
CA ASP A 11 -0.97 20.21 5.95
C ASP A 11 0.36 20.17 6.71
N GLU A 12 0.97 18.99 6.80
CA GLU A 12 2.16 18.75 7.60
C GLU A 12 3.42 18.44 6.77
N GLY A 13 3.30 18.14 5.47
CA GLY A 13 4.43 17.66 4.67
C GLY A 13 4.91 16.29 5.15
N THR A 14 3.99 15.44 5.58
CA THR A 14 4.30 14.16 6.22
C THR A 14 3.67 13.00 5.46
N ALA A 15 4.35 11.85 5.48
CA ALA A 15 3.78 10.61 4.98
C ALA A 15 3.98 9.47 5.96
N ARG A 16 2.91 8.70 6.19
CA ARG A 16 2.99 7.44 6.94
C ARG A 16 3.22 6.33 5.92
N VAL A 17 4.34 5.63 6.05
CA VAL A 17 4.79 4.66 5.06
C VAL A 17 4.93 3.30 5.71
N VAL A 18 4.39 2.27 5.05
CA VAL A 18 4.49 0.87 5.46
C VAL A 18 4.95 0.03 4.28
N VAL A 19 5.97 -0.80 4.50
CA VAL A 19 6.35 -1.84 3.55
C VAL A 19 5.79 -3.17 4.02
N VAL A 20 4.93 -3.76 3.20
CA VAL A 20 4.28 -5.04 3.47
C VAL A 20 4.80 -6.08 2.51
N GLU A 21 5.39 -7.14 3.04
CA GLU A 21 5.68 -8.33 2.28
C GLU A 21 4.44 -9.22 2.20
N LYS A 22 4.02 -9.53 0.98
CA LYS A 22 3.04 -10.58 0.69
C LYS A 22 3.75 -11.84 0.24
N GLY A 23 3.61 -12.88 1.06
CA GLY A 23 4.01 -14.26 0.80
C GLY A 23 2.81 -15.19 0.59
N PHE A 24 3.12 -16.42 0.19
CA PHE A 24 2.16 -17.52 0.15
C PHE A 24 2.81 -18.73 0.80
N TYR A 25 2.23 -19.21 1.89
CA TYR A 25 2.77 -20.32 2.67
C TYR A 25 1.66 -21.32 2.95
N SER A 26 1.90 -22.58 2.59
CA SER A 26 0.98 -23.71 2.83
C SER A 26 -0.47 -23.46 2.36
N GLY A 27 -0.66 -22.83 1.20
CA GLY A 27 -2.01 -22.57 0.65
C GLY A 27 -2.66 -21.27 1.13
N THR A 28 -2.04 -20.55 2.06
CA THR A 28 -2.58 -19.33 2.64
C THR A 28 -1.66 -18.13 2.34
N LYS A 29 -2.27 -16.98 2.03
CA LYS A 29 -1.52 -15.73 1.90
C LYS A 29 -1.00 -15.32 3.28
N ARG A 30 0.20 -14.73 3.33
CA ARG A 30 0.71 -14.12 4.55
C ARG A 30 1.20 -12.71 4.24
N TYR A 31 0.88 -11.79 5.14
CA TYR A 31 1.28 -10.40 5.12
C TYR A 31 2.16 -10.16 6.32
N ARG A 32 3.36 -9.68 6.07
CA ARG A 32 4.33 -9.32 7.11
C ARG A 32 4.75 -7.87 6.92
N ILE A 33 4.74 -7.12 8.00
CA ILE A 33 5.25 -5.75 8.00
C ILE A 33 6.76 -5.84 8.15
N VAL A 34 7.49 -5.34 7.17
CA VAL A 34 8.96 -5.38 7.16
C VAL A 34 9.59 -4.02 7.42
N HIS A 35 8.80 -2.95 7.30
CA HIS A 35 9.22 -1.58 7.57
C HIS A 35 8.01 -0.69 7.82
N ALA A 36 8.14 0.26 8.74
CA ALA A 36 7.13 1.29 9.00
C ALA A 36 7.83 2.56 9.52
N GLU A 37 7.58 3.70 8.88
CA GLU A 37 8.16 4.99 9.29
C GLU A 37 7.28 6.18 8.92
N THR A 38 7.49 7.29 9.62
CA THR A 38 6.94 8.60 9.25
C THR A 38 8.00 9.39 8.51
N LEU A 39 7.74 9.71 7.25
CA LEU A 39 8.57 10.63 6.46
C LEU A 39 8.14 12.07 6.75
N GLN A 40 9.10 12.95 7.02
CA GLN A 40 8.87 14.39 7.20
C GLN A 40 9.63 15.14 6.11
N GLU A 41 8.91 15.52 5.04
CA GLU A 41 9.48 16.16 3.86
C GLU A 41 8.76 17.47 3.60
N LYS A 42 9.49 18.58 3.64
CA LYS A 42 8.91 19.93 3.54
C LYS A 42 8.22 20.20 2.20
N ASP A 43 8.57 19.44 1.15
CA ASP A 43 7.99 19.58 -0.17
C ASP A 43 7.59 18.23 -0.80
N ARG A 44 6.66 18.32 -1.76
CA ARG A 44 6.08 17.14 -2.44
C ARG A 44 7.06 16.44 -3.37
N ASP A 45 8.03 17.15 -3.92
CA ASP A 45 9.00 16.60 -4.85
C ASP A 45 10.06 15.77 -4.13
N ALA A 46 10.49 16.22 -2.95
CA ALA A 46 11.33 15.49 -2.01
C ALA A 46 10.63 14.22 -1.57
N LEU A 47 9.38 14.32 -1.10
CA LEU A 47 8.60 13.14 -0.73
C LEU A 47 8.42 12.14 -1.89
N THR A 48 8.21 12.65 -3.10
CA THR A 48 8.13 11.83 -4.32
C THR A 48 9.45 11.11 -4.58
N ARG A 49 10.60 11.79 -4.43
CA ARG A 49 11.93 11.18 -4.57
C ARG A 49 12.15 10.12 -3.50
N THR A 50 11.89 10.42 -2.23
CA THR A 50 12.07 9.50 -1.10
C THR A 50 11.26 8.21 -1.32
N LEU A 51 9.99 8.30 -1.73
CA LEU A 51 9.19 7.10 -2.04
C LEU A 51 9.69 6.31 -3.26
N LEU A 52 10.25 6.98 -4.26
CA LEU A 52 10.87 6.33 -5.41
C LEU A 52 12.18 5.63 -5.03
N ASP A 53 12.98 6.24 -4.17
CA ASP A 53 14.22 5.67 -3.65
C ASP A 53 13.93 4.44 -2.79
N MET A 54 12.92 4.53 -1.92
CA MET A 54 12.38 3.37 -1.18
C MET A 54 11.94 2.25 -2.12
N ARG A 55 11.29 2.58 -3.26
CA ARG A 55 10.91 1.57 -4.26
C ARG A 55 12.12 0.90 -4.92
N LEU A 56 13.25 1.59 -5.03
CA LEU A 56 14.46 1.04 -5.65
C LEU A 56 15.36 0.31 -4.64
N ASP A 57 15.00 0.34 -3.36
CA ASP A 57 15.74 -0.37 -2.31
C ASP A 57 15.75 -1.88 -2.57
N GLU A 58 16.95 -2.46 -2.60
CA GLU A 58 17.14 -3.89 -2.83
C GLU A 58 16.56 -4.75 -1.70
N ARG A 59 16.47 -4.22 -0.47
CA ARG A 59 15.88 -4.90 0.69
C ARG A 59 14.42 -5.29 0.45
N TRP A 60 13.70 -4.52 -0.36
CA TRP A 60 12.27 -4.70 -0.62
C TRP A 60 11.99 -5.12 -2.07
N THR A 61 13.02 -5.59 -2.77
CA THR A 61 12.90 -6.09 -4.14
C THR A 61 12.71 -7.61 -4.14
N ALA A 62 11.58 -8.08 -4.67
CA ALA A 62 11.33 -9.51 -4.81
C ALA A 62 12.06 -10.08 -6.03
N VAL A 63 12.72 -11.23 -5.87
CA VAL A 63 13.31 -11.96 -7.00
C VAL A 63 12.36 -13.06 -7.43
N LYS A 64 11.85 -12.96 -8.66
CA LYS A 64 10.94 -13.94 -9.25
C LYS A 64 11.62 -14.70 -10.38
N LYS A 65 11.58 -16.03 -10.32
CA LYS A 65 11.96 -16.87 -11.45
C LYS A 65 10.82 -16.89 -12.47
N VAL A 66 11.11 -16.45 -13.69
CA VAL A 66 10.20 -16.51 -14.83
C VAL A 66 10.63 -17.66 -15.71
N PHE A 67 9.79 -18.68 -15.80
CA PHE A 67 9.99 -19.81 -16.70
C PHE A 67 9.45 -19.44 -18.08
N SER A 68 10.30 -19.46 -19.10
CA SER A 68 9.83 -19.33 -20.48
C SER A 68 9.28 -20.68 -20.94
N GLN A 69 8.21 -20.68 -21.73
CA GLN A 69 7.65 -21.91 -22.32
C GLN A 69 8.60 -22.60 -23.33
N SER A 70 9.70 -21.98 -23.73
CA SER A 70 10.57 -22.43 -24.83
C SER A 70 11.88 -23.12 -24.42
N GLY A 71 11.92 -23.78 -23.25
CA GLY A 71 13.10 -24.56 -22.83
C GLY A 71 14.37 -23.73 -22.52
N ARG A 72 14.27 -22.40 -22.53
CA ARG A 72 15.37 -21.51 -22.14
C ARG A 72 15.56 -21.50 -20.62
N PRO A 73 16.78 -21.25 -20.12
CA PRO A 73 17.04 -21.11 -18.70
C PRO A 73 16.10 -20.07 -18.05
N PRO A 74 15.58 -20.34 -16.84
CA PRO A 74 14.67 -19.42 -16.17
C PRO A 74 15.37 -18.08 -15.93
N LYS A 75 14.70 -16.99 -16.32
CA LYS A 75 15.21 -15.63 -16.07
C LYS A 75 14.75 -15.17 -14.70
N THR A 76 15.66 -14.64 -13.90
CA THR A 76 15.31 -13.94 -12.66
C THR A 76 14.89 -12.51 -12.98
N LYS A 77 13.67 -12.14 -12.61
CA LYS A 77 13.17 -10.77 -12.69
C LYS A 77 13.16 -10.17 -11.29
N LYS A 78 13.81 -9.02 -11.12
CA LYS A 78 13.67 -8.17 -9.93
C LYS A 78 12.32 -7.43 -10.03
N GLU A 79 11.48 -7.59 -9.03
CA GLU A 79 10.18 -6.92 -8.90
C GLU A 79 10.23 -5.97 -7.69
N PRO A 80 10.39 -4.65 -7.90
CA PRO A 80 10.34 -3.67 -6.82
C PRO A 80 8.94 -3.64 -6.19
N PRO A 81 8.77 -3.06 -4.98
CA PRO A 81 7.46 -2.94 -4.36
C PRO A 81 6.52 -2.14 -5.27
N LEU A 82 5.25 -2.54 -5.26
CA LEU A 82 4.18 -1.74 -5.86
C LEU A 82 3.83 -0.60 -4.90
N ILE A 83 3.91 0.64 -5.37
CA ILE A 83 3.54 1.80 -4.56
C ILE A 83 2.02 1.92 -4.56
N LEU A 84 1.44 2.04 -3.37
CA LEU A 84 0.01 2.26 -3.16
C LEU A 84 -0.15 3.58 -2.43
N LEU A 85 -0.57 4.60 -3.17
CA LEU A 85 -0.73 5.93 -2.63
C LEU A 85 -2.17 6.15 -2.16
N THR A 86 -2.30 6.73 -0.98
CA THR A 86 -3.55 7.15 -0.37
C THR A 86 -3.37 8.56 0.18
N SER A 87 -4.42 9.37 0.14
CA SER A 87 -4.40 10.72 0.69
C SER A 87 -5.83 11.19 0.94
N ARG A 88 -5.99 12.20 1.79
CA ARG A 88 -7.21 13.02 1.82
C ARG A 88 -7.32 13.91 0.57
N ASP A 89 -6.18 14.43 0.08
CA ASP A 89 -6.11 15.36 -1.05
C ASP A 89 -4.95 15.05 -2.02
N ASP A 90 -5.18 15.27 -3.32
CA ASP A 90 -4.16 15.43 -4.38
C ASP A 90 -3.18 14.26 -4.64
N VAL A 91 -3.60 13.04 -4.30
CA VAL A 91 -2.82 11.81 -4.58
C VAL A 91 -2.57 11.56 -6.08
N VAL A 92 -3.43 12.10 -6.94
CA VAL A 92 -3.37 11.90 -8.39
C VAL A 92 -2.17 12.62 -8.99
N GLN A 93 -1.88 13.86 -8.57
CA GLN A 93 -0.71 14.60 -9.08
C GLN A 93 0.61 13.94 -8.67
N MET A 94 0.71 13.43 -7.45
CA MET A 94 1.90 12.71 -7.01
C MET A 94 2.08 11.40 -7.80
N ALA A 95 0.98 10.67 -8.02
CA ALA A 95 1.00 9.48 -8.86
C ALA A 95 1.44 9.79 -10.30
N GLU A 96 1.00 10.92 -10.86
CA GLU A 96 1.46 11.41 -12.16
C GLU A 96 2.98 11.65 -12.17
N ALA A 97 3.49 12.37 -11.18
CA ALA A 97 4.91 12.67 -11.06
C ALA A 97 5.76 11.39 -10.98
N MET A 98 5.32 10.40 -10.21
CA MET A 98 5.98 9.09 -10.12
C MET A 98 5.89 8.29 -11.42
N ARG A 99 4.74 8.27 -12.09
CA ARG A 99 4.53 7.55 -13.36
C ARG A 99 5.35 8.15 -14.50
N ARG A 100 5.52 9.48 -14.54
CA ARG A 100 6.45 10.17 -15.47
C ARG A 100 7.89 9.69 -15.30
N ARG A 101 8.26 9.18 -14.12
CA ARG A 101 9.55 8.56 -13.82
C ARG A 101 9.52 7.03 -13.95
N CYS A 102 8.56 6.50 -14.71
CA CYS A 102 8.36 5.07 -14.99
C CYS A 102 8.11 4.19 -13.75
N ALA A 103 7.65 4.76 -12.64
CA ALA A 103 7.24 3.98 -11.47
C ALA A 103 5.82 3.41 -11.65
N SER A 104 5.64 2.16 -11.22
CA SER A 104 4.32 1.55 -11.13
C SER A 104 3.68 1.95 -9.81
N VAL A 105 2.54 2.63 -9.90
CA VAL A 105 1.82 3.23 -8.76
C VAL A 105 0.33 2.95 -8.91
N GLU A 106 -0.30 2.49 -7.84
CA GLU A 106 -1.76 2.48 -7.68
C GLU A 106 -2.18 3.63 -6.77
N VAL A 107 -3.37 4.17 -7.02
CA VAL A 107 -3.97 5.22 -6.20
C VAL A 107 -5.24 4.67 -5.58
N LEU A 108 -5.39 4.79 -4.25
CA LEU A 108 -6.62 4.45 -3.54
C LEU A 108 -7.27 5.75 -3.03
N LEU A 109 -8.42 6.08 -3.62
CA LEU A 109 -9.22 7.26 -3.31
C LEU A 109 -10.26 6.91 -2.26
N SER A 110 -10.38 7.73 -1.21
CA SER A 110 -11.39 7.53 -0.16
C SER A 110 -12.82 7.85 -0.62
N THR A 111 -12.95 8.64 -1.68
CA THR A 111 -14.22 9.11 -2.24
C THR A 111 -14.22 8.98 -3.75
N GLU A 112 -15.41 8.99 -4.33
CA GLU A 112 -15.58 9.02 -5.78
C GLU A 112 -14.92 10.30 -6.35
N PRO A 113 -14.02 10.18 -7.34
CA PRO A 113 -13.38 11.36 -7.92
C PRO A 113 -14.39 12.26 -8.64
N ASP A 114 -14.16 13.57 -8.59
CA ASP A 114 -14.93 14.54 -9.37
C ASP A 114 -14.70 14.38 -10.89
N GLN A 115 -15.43 15.15 -11.71
CA GLN A 115 -15.27 15.07 -13.16
C GLN A 115 -13.87 15.46 -13.66
N VAL A 116 -13.19 16.39 -13.00
CA VAL A 116 -11.85 16.86 -13.39
C VAL A 116 -10.83 15.75 -13.15
N VAL A 117 -10.86 15.14 -11.97
CA VAL A 117 -10.04 13.99 -11.63
C VAL A 117 -10.38 12.83 -12.54
N LYS A 118 -11.66 12.52 -12.77
CA LYS A 118 -12.07 11.48 -13.74
C LYS A 118 -11.53 11.73 -15.15
N GLN A 119 -11.51 12.98 -15.62
CA GLN A 119 -10.93 13.32 -16.93
C GLN A 119 -9.42 13.09 -16.95
N ARG A 120 -8.69 13.49 -15.89
CA ARG A 120 -7.26 13.17 -15.75
C ARG A 120 -7.04 11.65 -15.76
N LEU A 121 -7.83 10.92 -14.98
CA LEU A 121 -7.79 9.46 -14.87
C LEU A 121 -8.18 8.70 -16.14
N LYS A 122 -8.89 9.34 -17.08
CA LYS A 122 -9.28 8.74 -18.37
C LYS A 122 -8.22 8.89 -19.46
N SER A 123 -7.20 9.71 -19.25
CA SER A 123 -6.06 9.71 -20.18
C SER A 123 -5.27 8.40 -20.00
N ASP A 124 -4.68 7.89 -21.08
CA ASP A 124 -4.16 6.51 -21.16
C ASP A 124 -3.08 6.14 -20.10
N ALA A 125 -2.59 7.11 -19.34
CA ALA A 125 -1.58 6.94 -18.29
C ALA A 125 -2.13 6.56 -16.88
N PHE A 126 -3.44 6.33 -16.70
CA PHE A 126 -4.08 6.31 -15.37
C PHE A 126 -4.90 5.05 -15.02
N HIS A 127 -4.59 3.91 -15.62
CA HIS A 127 -5.34 2.65 -15.47
C HIS A 127 -5.33 1.97 -14.07
N ASN A 128 -4.86 2.67 -13.04
CA ASN A 128 -4.43 2.12 -11.74
C ASN A 128 -4.93 3.01 -10.58
N CYS A 129 -6.25 3.23 -10.55
CA CYS A 129 -6.94 4.04 -9.55
C CYS A 129 -8.17 3.28 -9.04
N HIS A 130 -8.34 3.23 -7.72
CA HIS A 130 -9.39 2.50 -7.05
C HIS A 130 -10.10 3.40 -6.05
N VAL A 131 -11.43 3.37 -6.03
CA VAL A 131 -12.21 3.98 -4.95
C VAL A 131 -12.33 2.96 -3.84
N VAL A 132 -11.76 3.25 -2.68
CA VAL A 132 -11.66 2.35 -1.54
C VAL A 132 -11.99 3.11 -0.27
N THR A 133 -13.14 2.79 0.32
CA THR A 133 -13.60 3.45 1.55
C THR A 133 -12.92 2.84 2.78
N LEU A 134 -12.85 3.60 3.89
CA LEU A 134 -12.31 3.10 5.16
C LEU A 134 -12.97 1.79 5.63
N PRO A 135 -14.31 1.61 5.51
CA PRO A 135 -14.95 0.32 5.82
C PRO A 135 -14.46 -0.85 4.96
N MET A 136 -14.14 -0.62 3.68
CA MET A 136 -13.59 -1.67 2.80
C MET A 136 -12.18 -2.07 3.24
N ILE A 137 -11.35 -1.08 3.61
CA ILE A 137 -10.01 -1.31 4.15
C ILE A 137 -10.09 -2.09 5.46
N ARG A 138 -11.00 -1.69 6.36
CA ARG A 138 -11.27 -2.36 7.64
C ARG A 138 -11.58 -3.83 7.43
N LYS A 139 -12.57 -4.10 6.60
CA LYS A 139 -13.02 -5.47 6.32
C LYS A 139 -11.89 -6.34 5.75
N ALA A 140 -11.02 -5.78 4.92
CA ALA A 140 -9.88 -6.51 4.38
C ALA A 140 -8.83 -6.84 5.46
N LEU A 141 -8.57 -5.91 6.37
CA LEU A 141 -7.69 -6.10 7.52
C LEU A 141 -8.23 -7.15 8.50
N GLU A 142 -9.48 -6.99 8.93
CA GLU A 142 -10.17 -7.92 9.82
C GLU A 142 -10.16 -9.34 9.24
N ALA A 143 -10.55 -9.49 7.96
CA ALA A 143 -10.52 -10.78 7.29
C ALA A 143 -9.10 -11.36 7.14
N ALA A 144 -8.06 -10.53 7.03
CA ALA A 144 -6.68 -11.01 7.00
C ALA A 144 -6.22 -11.51 8.39
N MET A 145 -6.65 -10.84 9.46
CA MET A 145 -6.36 -11.24 10.84
C MET A 145 -7.09 -12.53 11.22
N GLU A 146 -8.40 -12.62 10.95
CA GLU A 146 -9.22 -13.80 11.22
C GLU A 146 -8.67 -15.06 10.52
N LYS A 147 -8.14 -14.91 9.31
CA LYS A 147 -7.52 -16.02 8.54
C LYS A 147 -6.12 -16.37 9.01
N GLY A 148 -5.56 -15.66 9.99
CA GLY A 148 -4.15 -15.76 10.39
C GLY A 148 -3.18 -15.37 9.26
N SER A 149 -3.65 -14.60 8.27
CA SER A 149 -2.83 -14.09 7.16
C SER A 149 -2.04 -12.84 7.56
N LEU A 150 -2.51 -12.09 8.58
CA LEU A 150 -1.78 -11.00 9.24
C LEU A 150 -1.79 -11.29 10.75
N ASN A 151 -0.65 -11.20 11.41
CA ASN A 151 -0.58 -11.39 12.86
C ASN A 151 -0.64 -10.03 13.58
N ALA A 152 -1.54 -9.89 14.56
CA ALA A 152 -1.64 -8.71 15.40
C ALA A 152 -0.36 -8.45 16.19
N ASP A 153 0.35 -9.51 16.61
CA ASP A 153 1.58 -9.36 17.38
C ASP A 153 2.72 -8.75 16.55
N GLU A 154 2.72 -8.94 15.22
CA GLU A 154 3.67 -8.26 14.34
C GLU A 154 3.46 -6.73 14.32
N LEU A 155 2.23 -6.27 14.53
CA LEU A 155 1.94 -4.83 14.69
C LEU A 155 2.51 -4.30 16.02
N LYS A 156 2.60 -5.17 17.05
CA LYS A 156 3.08 -4.82 18.39
C LYS A 156 4.60 -4.89 18.55
N VAL A 157 5.28 -5.72 17.76
CA VAL A 157 6.76 -5.88 17.78
C VAL A 157 7.48 -4.57 17.46
N HIS A 158 6.83 -3.60 16.84
CA HIS A 158 7.38 -2.27 16.61
C HIS A 158 7.32 -1.32 17.82
N GLY A 159 6.98 -1.81 19.03
CA GLY A 159 7.38 -1.35 20.38
C GLY A 159 6.98 0.05 20.86
N ALA A 160 6.73 0.98 19.95
CA ALA A 160 6.22 2.34 20.14
C ALA A 160 5.62 2.88 18.82
N SER A 161 5.46 2.02 17.81
CA SER A 161 4.92 2.38 16.50
C SER A 161 3.41 2.63 16.60
N PRO A 162 2.88 3.66 15.94
CA PRO A 162 1.44 3.89 15.82
C PRO A 162 0.63 2.69 15.27
N LEU A 163 1.28 1.69 14.68
CA LEU A 163 0.68 0.41 14.30
C LEU A 163 0.21 -0.43 15.48
N TYR A 164 0.85 -0.29 16.65
CA TYR A 164 0.40 -0.92 17.90
C TYR A 164 -0.98 -0.41 18.31
N LEU A 165 -1.16 0.92 18.32
CA LEU A 165 -2.44 1.58 18.62
C LEU A 165 -3.52 1.19 17.61
N LEU A 166 -3.14 1.02 16.35
CA LEU A 166 -4.04 0.52 15.34
C LEU A 166 -4.51 -0.92 15.62
N ALA A 167 -3.59 -1.78 16.08
CA ALA A 167 -3.92 -3.16 16.45
C ALA A 167 -4.91 -3.21 17.62
N GLU A 168 -4.69 -2.40 18.67
CA GLU A 168 -5.62 -2.27 19.79
C GLU A 168 -6.99 -1.78 19.32
N ALA A 169 -7.04 -0.71 18.52
CA ALA A 169 -8.30 -0.16 17.99
C ALA A 169 -9.09 -1.15 17.11
N LEU A 170 -8.40 -2.09 16.45
CA LEU A 170 -9.05 -3.15 15.65
C LEU A 170 -9.50 -4.33 16.50
N LEU A 171 -8.83 -4.63 17.62
CA LEU A 171 -9.17 -5.72 18.53
C LEU A 171 -10.26 -5.33 19.54
N GLU A 172 -10.29 -4.08 19.99
CA GLU A 172 -11.18 -3.60 21.05
C GLU A 172 -12.53 -3.10 20.54
N ALA A 173 -12.65 -2.77 19.25
CA ALA A 173 -13.87 -2.24 18.69
C ALA A 173 -14.77 -3.36 18.14
N PRO A 174 -15.90 -3.69 18.79
CA PRO A 174 -16.89 -4.55 18.17
C PRO A 174 -17.40 -3.88 16.91
N HIS A 175 -17.66 -4.70 15.88
CA HIS A 175 -18.02 -4.31 14.53
C HIS A 175 -18.76 -2.96 14.43
N GLY A 176 -18.12 -1.97 13.79
CA GLY A 176 -18.83 -0.82 13.21
C GLY A 176 -18.56 0.56 13.81
N GLU A 177 -17.95 0.70 15.00
CA GLU A 177 -17.92 2.02 15.68
C GLU A 177 -16.54 2.59 16.05
N ALA A 178 -15.42 1.87 15.84
CA ALA A 178 -14.12 2.50 16.03
C ALA A 178 -13.89 3.58 14.97
N VAL A 179 -14.04 4.83 15.39
CA VAL A 179 -13.63 6.01 14.65
C VAL A 179 -12.11 5.98 14.57
N VAL A 180 -11.59 5.51 13.44
CA VAL A 180 -10.15 5.66 13.14
C VAL A 180 -9.92 7.14 12.84
N SER A 181 -9.50 7.90 13.84
CA SER A 181 -9.23 9.34 13.76
C SER A 181 -7.75 9.65 13.91
N GLY A 182 -7.36 10.86 13.51
CA GLY A 182 -6.00 11.37 13.65
C GLY A 182 -4.94 10.48 12.97
N ASP A 183 -3.78 10.35 13.63
CA ASP A 183 -2.63 9.58 13.15
C ASP A 183 -2.94 8.12 12.83
N ASN A 184 -3.85 7.50 13.58
CA ASN A 184 -4.23 6.10 13.36
C ASN A 184 -4.90 5.90 11.99
N ALA A 185 -5.57 6.92 11.47
CA ALA A 185 -6.22 6.85 10.16
C ALA A 185 -5.20 6.78 9.02
N ALA A 186 -4.07 7.45 9.17
CA ALA A 186 -2.99 7.44 8.18
C ALA A 186 -2.33 6.06 8.09
N TRP A 187 -1.95 5.51 9.23
CA TRP A 187 -1.36 4.16 9.33
C TRP A 187 -2.32 3.09 8.84
N PHE A 188 -3.59 3.23 9.18
CA PHE A 188 -4.65 2.35 8.70
C PHE A 188 -4.82 2.40 7.19
N CYS A 189 -4.80 3.58 6.57
CA CYS A 189 -4.84 3.72 5.11
C CYS A 189 -3.62 3.09 4.44
N ALA A 190 -2.40 3.35 4.95
CA ALA A 190 -1.16 2.84 4.37
C ALA A 190 -1.07 1.30 4.43
N LEU A 191 -1.26 0.72 5.62
CA LEU A 191 -1.23 -0.73 5.82
C LEU A 191 -2.45 -1.40 5.17
N GLY A 192 -3.64 -0.90 5.50
CA GLY A 192 -4.88 -1.51 5.08
C GLY A 192 -5.13 -1.40 3.58
N GLY A 193 -4.71 -0.30 2.95
CA GLY A 193 -4.71 -0.17 1.48
C GLY A 193 -3.84 -1.24 0.81
N SER A 194 -2.70 -1.57 1.42
CA SER A 194 -1.80 -2.63 0.96
C SER A 194 -2.42 -4.02 1.03
N ILE A 195 -3.09 -4.30 2.14
CA ILE A 195 -3.77 -5.59 2.35
C ILE A 195 -5.02 -5.69 1.47
N TRP A 196 -5.83 -4.63 1.40
CA TRP A 196 -6.97 -4.56 0.51
C TRP A 196 -6.56 -4.81 -0.95
N HIS A 197 -5.54 -4.12 -1.45
CA HIS A 197 -5.08 -4.33 -2.82
C HIS A 197 -4.59 -5.79 -3.03
N GLY A 198 -3.84 -6.33 -2.05
CA GLY A 198 -3.38 -7.72 -2.07
C GLY A 198 -4.50 -8.77 -2.05
N GLU A 199 -5.63 -8.46 -1.43
CA GLU A 199 -6.80 -9.34 -1.37
C GLU A 199 -7.73 -9.20 -2.57
N SER A 200 -8.03 -7.97 -2.97
CA SER A 200 -9.09 -7.63 -3.92
C SER A 200 -8.63 -7.63 -5.37
N ILE A 201 -7.39 -7.23 -5.65
CA ILE A 201 -6.89 -7.15 -7.03
C ILE A 201 -6.19 -8.45 -7.40
N ARG A 202 -6.90 -9.32 -8.13
CA ARG A 202 -6.24 -10.42 -8.84
C ARG A 202 -5.45 -9.81 -10.00
N ARG A 203 -4.13 -9.74 -9.88
CA ARG A 203 -3.29 -9.49 -11.06
C ARG A 203 -3.57 -10.60 -12.06
N VAL A 204 -4.27 -10.27 -13.15
CA VAL A 204 -4.39 -11.16 -14.30
C VAL A 204 -2.97 -11.47 -14.73
N LYS A 205 -2.56 -12.74 -14.64
CA LYS A 205 -1.31 -13.19 -15.24
C LYS A 205 -1.44 -12.90 -16.73
N ARG A 206 -0.82 -11.84 -17.23
CA ARG A 206 -0.55 -11.73 -18.66
C ARG A 206 0.48 -12.83 -18.95
N TYR A 207 0.00 -13.91 -19.55
CA TYR A 207 0.79 -15.02 -20.06
C TYR A 207 1.63 -14.56 -21.24
#